data_AF-A0A7V4T8F6-F1
#
_entry.id   AF-A0A7V4T8F6-F1
#
_cell.length_a   1.000
_cell.length_b   1.000
_cell.length_c   1.000
_cell.angle_alpha   90.00
_cell.angle_beta   90.00
_cell.angle_gamma   90.00
#
_symmetry.space_group_name_H-M   'P 1'
#
loop_
_entity.id
_entity.type
_entity.pdbx_description
1 polymer ?
#
loop_
_entity_poly.entity_id
_entity_poly.type
_entity_poly.pdbx_seq_one_letter_code
_entity_poly.pdbx_strand_id
1 'polypeptide(L)'
;VVSQLHRSSGVFFDHDKGKNYSTGKIIYNARIIPVRGSWIDMEIDIKDIVYIRIDRRRKFPISTLFKSFGYTSEDILDFFYEKEHIIIKNGSFFKAFSPENLKRQRANFDIKSPKTKKVVVKKGRIFTKLALKQLVEDGLDYIPIVDTELTDRAFAQNIIAKDGLDILFKAGDVITEDSFELLEEKGINDFYILYVKLGSSDSMHKTLASDKTETKEEALMDIYRRLRPGNPATMEVAQDFIDHLFFRQTYYDLSRVGRLKMNHRLGVNTEINVKTLRKEDVLLTTETLIRLKDTQGQVDDIDHLGNRRVRAVGELLENQYRIGLVRMERAIKEKMSMQEVDAMMPHDLINPKPVSAVVREFFGTSQLSQFMDQTNPLSETTHKRRLSALGPGGLTRERAGFEVRDVHPSHYGRICPIETPEGPNIGLIVSLCTFASVNDFGFIETPYRIADNGTASKEIKNLTAFEENEYPIAQANAPLDIDGNFINSLVSSRVAGEFEMIENADVKFMDVSPNQLVSVSASLIPFLENDDANRALMGSNMQRQAVPLITSEAPLVGTGMESIVARDSGVTIVSEYDGVIDDVDSKRIVVRNEETKGENFEKVVSIYECSKFIRSNQNTCFNHR
;
A
#
# COMPACT_ATOMS: atom_id res chain seq x y z
N VAL A 1 15.85 -17.13 -10.90
CA VAL A 1 15.62 -15.92 -10.08
C VAL A 1 14.26 -16.07 -9.41
N VAL A 2 14.20 -15.95 -8.09
CA VAL A 2 12.98 -16.10 -7.29
C VAL A 2 12.19 -14.80 -7.29
N SER A 3 10.86 -14.88 -7.45
CA SER A 3 9.97 -13.72 -7.38
C SER A 3 9.91 -13.13 -5.97
N GLN A 4 9.87 -11.81 -5.87
CA GLN A 4 9.96 -11.12 -4.57
C GLN A 4 8.60 -10.59 -4.11
N LEU A 5 8.18 -10.95 -2.91
CA LEU A 5 7.02 -10.35 -2.23
C LEU A 5 7.49 -9.13 -1.43
N HIS A 6 6.98 -7.95 -1.75
CA HIS A 6 7.32 -6.70 -1.05
C HIS A 6 6.08 -5.87 -0.79
N ARG A 7 6.20 -4.84 0.06
CA ARG A 7 5.11 -3.90 0.30
C ARG A 7 4.84 -3.10 -0.97
N SER A 8 3.58 -3.05 -1.38
CA SER A 8 3.15 -2.22 -2.50
C SER A 8 3.44 -0.74 -2.23
N SER A 9 3.60 0.05 -3.29
CA SER A 9 3.66 1.50 -3.18
C SER A 9 2.30 2.07 -2.78
N GLY A 10 2.29 3.22 -2.11
CA GLY A 10 1.07 3.91 -1.67
C GLY A 10 1.22 4.55 -0.30
N VAL A 11 0.09 4.92 0.29
CA VAL A 11 -0.01 5.41 1.66
C VAL A 11 -0.52 4.29 2.57
N PHE A 12 0.05 4.18 3.76
CA PHE A 12 -0.33 3.20 4.78
C PHE A 12 -0.49 3.90 6.11
N PHE A 13 -1.54 3.55 6.85
CA PHE A 13 -1.78 4.02 8.21
C PHE A 13 -1.65 2.86 9.19
N ASP A 14 -0.92 3.05 10.27
CA ASP A 14 -0.65 2.02 11.27
C ASP A 14 -0.66 2.63 12.68
N HIS A 15 -0.71 1.79 13.71
CA HIS A 15 -0.61 2.22 15.10
C HIS A 15 0.19 1.21 15.93
N ASP A 16 0.85 1.71 16.96
CA ASP A 16 1.72 0.89 17.81
C ASP A 16 0.96 -0.03 18.80
N LYS A 17 -0.38 -0.09 18.71
CA LYS A 17 -1.26 -0.81 19.63
C LYS A 17 -0.97 -0.48 21.11
N GLY A 18 -0.39 0.69 21.40
CA GLY A 18 -0.01 1.13 22.75
C GLY A 18 1.19 0.38 23.35
N LYS A 19 1.94 -0.41 22.57
CA LYS A 19 3.06 -1.24 23.08
C LYS A 19 4.30 -0.42 23.46
N ASN A 20 4.51 0.74 22.85
CA ASN A 20 5.77 1.47 22.96
C ASN A 20 5.87 2.38 24.19
N TYR A 21 4.74 2.74 24.81
CA TYR A 21 4.72 3.73 25.90
C TYR A 21 3.93 3.23 27.10
N SER A 22 4.48 3.43 28.30
CA SER A 22 3.88 3.03 29.58
C SER A 22 2.53 3.68 29.86
N THR A 23 2.21 4.79 29.19
CA THR A 23 0.94 5.50 29.31
C THR A 23 -0.22 4.76 28.63
N GLY A 24 0.06 3.75 27.79
CA GLY A 24 -0.95 3.03 27.01
C GLY A 24 -1.62 3.85 25.90
N LYS A 25 -1.17 5.10 25.68
CA LYS A 25 -1.70 5.94 24.59
C LYS A 25 -1.23 5.38 23.25
N ILE A 26 -2.18 5.13 22.37
CA ILE A 26 -1.94 4.61 21.02
C ILE A 26 -1.33 5.72 20.16
N ILE A 27 -0.21 5.43 19.52
CA ILE A 27 0.43 6.32 18.55
C ILE A 27 0.10 5.86 17.15
N TYR A 28 -0.49 6.77 16.39
CA TYR A 28 -0.80 6.57 14.99
C TYR A 28 0.35 7.10 14.14
N ASN A 29 0.64 6.38 13.07
CA ASN A 29 1.63 6.75 12.07
C ASN A 29 1.06 6.58 10.66
N ALA A 30 1.60 7.34 9.72
CA ALA A 30 1.33 7.18 8.30
C ALA A 30 2.66 7.07 7.54
N ARG A 31 2.70 6.23 6.51
CA ARG A 31 3.89 6.05 5.66
C ARG A 31 3.51 6.13 4.20
N ILE A 32 4.19 7.01 3.46
CA ILE A 32 4.11 7.08 2.00
C ILE A 32 5.33 6.36 1.42
N ILE A 33 5.07 5.25 0.74
CA ILE A 33 6.08 4.38 0.13
C ILE A 33 6.01 4.52 -1.40
N PRO A 34 7.00 5.16 -2.04
CA PRO A 34 7.11 5.12 -3.49
C PRO A 34 7.74 3.80 -3.96
N VAL A 35 7.52 3.45 -5.24
CA VAL A 35 8.32 2.40 -5.89
C VAL A 35 9.78 2.84 -5.97
N ARG A 36 10.00 4.14 -6.18
CA ARG A 36 11.32 4.76 -6.24
C ARG A 36 11.26 6.21 -5.76
N GLY A 37 12.21 6.59 -4.91
CA GLY A 37 12.28 7.93 -4.32
C GLY A 37 12.34 7.86 -2.81
N SER A 38 12.28 9.02 -2.16
CA SER A 38 12.39 9.13 -0.71
C SER A 38 11.09 8.75 0.01
N TRP A 39 11.21 8.09 1.15
CA TRP A 39 10.06 7.69 1.96
C TRP A 39 9.65 8.85 2.86
N ILE A 40 8.34 8.99 3.09
CA ILE A 40 7.79 9.92 4.08
C ILE A 40 7.16 9.09 5.19
N ASP A 41 7.64 9.28 6.42
CA ASP A 41 7.06 8.73 7.63
C ASP A 41 6.48 9.88 8.47
N MET A 42 5.19 9.81 8.81
CA MET A 42 4.50 10.76 9.69
C MET A 42 4.10 10.03 10.98
N GLU A 43 4.22 10.68 12.12
CA GLU A 43 3.86 10.11 13.42
C GLU A 43 3.23 11.19 14.32
N ILE A 44 2.21 10.83 15.09
CA ILE A 44 1.64 11.70 16.12
C ILE A 44 2.23 11.32 17.47
N ASP A 45 3.00 12.23 18.08
CA ASP A 45 3.59 12.01 19.40
C ASP A 45 2.53 12.04 20.52
N ILE A 46 2.90 11.63 21.73
CA ILE A 46 2.05 11.62 22.92
C ILE A 46 1.48 13.01 23.22
N LYS A 47 2.25 14.06 22.91
CA LYS A 47 1.85 15.48 23.06
C LYS A 47 0.90 15.97 21.97
N ASP A 48 0.43 15.08 21.10
CA ASP A 48 -0.42 15.39 19.94
C ASP A 48 0.26 16.22 18.86
N ILE A 49 1.58 16.29 18.86
CA ILE A 49 2.37 16.99 17.83
C ILE A 49 2.60 16.03 16.66
N VAL A 50 2.37 16.51 15.44
CA VAL A 50 2.57 15.74 14.22
C VAL A 50 4.00 15.95 13.71
N TYR A 51 4.79 14.88 13.73
CA TYR A 51 6.15 14.87 13.22
C TYR A 51 6.24 14.15 11.89
N ILE A 52 7.26 14.51 11.12
CA ILE A 52 7.65 13.86 9.87
C ILE A 52 9.13 13.46 9.91
N ARG A 53 9.45 12.36 9.23
CA ARG A 53 10.80 11.90 8.90
C ARG A 53 10.86 11.60 7.40
N ILE A 54 11.93 12.04 6.75
CA ILE A 54 12.24 11.71 5.36
C ILE A 54 13.39 10.71 5.36
N ASP A 55 13.24 9.57 4.68
CA ASP A 55 14.22 8.47 4.62
C ASP A 55 14.75 8.02 6.00
N ARG A 56 13.85 7.96 7.00
CA ARG A 56 14.15 7.58 8.40
C ARG A 56 15.23 8.45 9.08
N ARG A 57 15.40 9.70 8.62
CA ARG A 57 16.30 10.67 9.24
C ARG A 57 15.63 11.36 10.45
N ARG A 58 16.28 12.39 10.99
CA ARG A 58 15.82 13.13 12.18
C ARG A 58 14.40 13.66 11.99
N LYS A 59 13.56 13.50 13.03
CA LYS A 59 12.18 13.98 13.04
C LYS A 59 12.08 15.51 13.12
N PHE A 60 11.06 16.08 12.49
CA PHE A 60 10.77 17.51 12.50
C PHE A 60 9.25 17.76 12.35
N PRO A 61 8.71 18.91 12.78
CA PRO A 61 7.27 19.19 12.66
C PRO A 61 6.79 19.15 11.21
N ILE A 62 5.62 18.55 10.94
CA ILE A 62 5.09 18.45 9.56
C ILE A 62 4.82 19.84 8.94
N SER A 63 4.50 20.83 9.77
CA SER A 63 4.27 22.22 9.33
C SER A 63 5.46 22.82 8.59
N THR A 64 6.69 22.46 8.97
CA THR A 64 7.91 22.89 8.25
C THR A 64 7.89 22.38 6.80
N LEU A 65 7.41 21.15 6.55
CA LEU A 65 7.28 20.64 5.17
C LEU A 65 6.18 21.39 4.40
N PHE A 66 5.03 21.67 5.02
CA PHE A 66 3.96 22.44 4.39
C PHE A 66 4.41 23.86 4.01
N LYS A 67 5.13 24.54 4.92
CA LYS A 67 5.73 25.85 4.65
C LYS A 67 6.72 25.81 3.48
N SER A 68 7.50 24.72 3.37
CA SER A 68 8.41 24.54 2.22
C SER A 68 7.68 24.42 0.88
N PHE A 69 6.43 23.92 0.89
CA PHE A 69 5.58 23.86 -0.30
C PHE A 69 4.96 25.21 -0.67
N GLY A 70 5.04 26.20 0.23
CA GLY A 70 4.50 27.54 0.07
C GLY A 70 3.21 27.80 0.84
N TYR A 71 2.77 26.89 1.72
CA TYR A 71 1.61 27.14 2.58
C TYR A 71 1.99 28.03 3.76
N THR A 72 1.19 29.05 4.01
CA THR A 72 1.31 29.90 5.21
C THR A 72 0.69 29.21 6.42
N SER A 73 0.93 29.74 7.63
CA SER A 73 0.26 29.24 8.83
C SER A 73 -1.27 29.36 8.71
N GLU A 74 -1.78 30.41 8.07
CA GLU A 74 -3.21 30.58 7.78
C GLU A 74 -3.72 29.46 6.86
N ASP A 75 -3.06 29.22 5.73
CA ASP A 75 -3.48 28.17 4.78
C ASP A 75 -3.54 26.79 5.45
N ILE A 76 -2.58 26.50 6.35
CA ILE A 76 -2.56 25.25 7.11
C ILE A 76 -3.76 25.20 8.05
N LEU A 77 -3.99 26.23 8.86
CA LEU A 77 -5.11 26.24 9.81
C LEU A 77 -6.47 26.18 9.11
N ASP A 78 -6.63 26.87 7.99
CA ASP A 78 -7.82 26.89 7.15
C ASP A 78 -8.16 25.51 6.58
N PHE A 79 -7.13 24.71 6.28
CA PHE A 79 -7.32 23.37 5.77
C PHE A 79 -7.78 22.38 6.85
N PHE A 80 -7.21 22.46 8.06
CA PHE A 80 -7.47 21.50 9.13
C PHE A 80 -8.65 21.85 10.04
N TYR A 81 -9.04 23.12 10.11
CA TYR A 81 -10.02 23.60 11.08
C TYR A 81 -11.04 24.53 10.45
N GLU A 82 -12.24 24.55 11.03
CA GLU A 82 -13.25 25.56 10.71
C GLU A 82 -12.97 26.84 11.51
N LYS A 83 -13.49 27.96 11.01
CA LYS A 83 -13.38 29.26 11.65
C LYS A 83 -14.69 29.68 12.28
N GLU A 84 -14.59 30.34 13.42
CA GLU A 84 -15.71 31.04 14.04
C GLU A 84 -15.46 32.54 14.02
N HIS A 85 -16.43 33.27 13.48
CA HIS A 85 -16.36 34.72 13.39
C HIS A 85 -16.84 35.36 14.71
N ILE A 86 -16.00 36.23 15.27
CA ILE A 86 -16.27 36.98 16.50
C ILE A 86 -16.35 38.47 16.18
N ILE A 87 -17.37 39.14 16.71
CA ILE A 87 -17.57 40.58 16.60
C ILE A 87 -17.63 41.19 18.00
N ILE A 88 -16.97 42.33 18.17
CA ILE A 88 -17.01 43.17 19.36
C ILE A 88 -18.03 44.29 19.11
N LYS A 89 -19.05 44.39 19.96
CA LYS A 89 -20.00 45.52 19.97
C LYS A 89 -20.16 46.05 21.39
N ASN A 90 -19.88 47.34 21.58
CA ASN A 90 -20.04 48.04 22.86
C ASN A 90 -19.34 47.31 24.04
N GLY A 91 -18.13 46.79 23.82
CA GLY A 91 -17.36 46.05 24.83
C GLY A 91 -17.88 44.63 25.13
N SER A 92 -18.85 44.12 24.37
CA SER A 92 -19.34 42.72 24.49
C SER A 92 -19.00 41.91 23.23
N PHE A 93 -18.61 40.66 23.43
CA PHE A 93 -18.27 39.73 22.35
C PHE A 93 -19.50 38.97 21.84
N PHE A 94 -19.59 38.84 20.53
CA PHE A 94 -20.63 38.11 19.83
C PHE A 94 -20.01 37.12 18.86
N LYS A 95 -20.43 35.86 18.93
CA LYS A 95 -20.01 34.77 18.06
C LYS A 95 -21.04 34.53 16.97
N ALA A 96 -20.60 34.27 15.74
CA ALA A 96 -21.49 33.90 14.65
C ALA A 96 -22.26 32.60 14.96
N PHE A 97 -23.56 32.59 14.66
CA PHE A 97 -24.44 31.48 14.96
C PHE A 97 -24.30 30.36 13.91
N SER A 98 -23.62 29.28 14.30
CA SER A 98 -23.50 28.06 13.50
C SER A 98 -24.30 26.91 14.16
N PRO A 99 -25.46 26.50 13.61
CA PRO A 99 -26.31 25.48 14.22
C PRO A 99 -25.65 24.11 14.39
N GLU A 100 -24.74 23.76 13.47
CA GLU A 100 -23.93 22.53 13.51
C GLU A 100 -23.03 22.50 14.75
N ASN A 101 -22.32 23.60 15.01
CA ASN A 101 -21.27 23.72 16.03
C ASN A 101 -21.82 23.79 17.46
N LEU A 102 -23.06 24.25 17.62
CA LEU A 102 -23.72 24.46 18.91
C LEU A 102 -24.50 23.22 19.39
N LYS A 103 -24.61 22.17 18.57
CA LYS A 103 -25.29 20.92 18.97
C LYS A 103 -24.65 20.37 20.24
N ARG A 104 -25.48 20.11 21.26
CA ARG A 104 -25.08 19.56 22.58
C ARG A 104 -24.21 20.48 23.46
N GLN A 105 -23.95 21.72 23.05
CA GLN A 105 -23.30 22.71 23.92
C GLN A 105 -24.32 23.35 24.87
N ARG A 106 -23.86 23.87 26.01
CA ARG A 106 -24.70 24.62 26.96
C ARG A 106 -24.63 26.11 26.64
N ALA A 107 -25.76 26.80 26.73
CA ALA A 107 -25.80 28.25 26.52
C ALA A 107 -25.30 28.99 27.78
N ASN A 108 -24.37 29.93 27.62
CA ASN A 108 -23.90 30.77 28.73
C ASN A 108 -24.77 31.99 29.00
N PHE A 109 -25.58 32.36 28.02
CA PHE A 109 -26.53 33.46 28.09
C PHE A 109 -27.93 32.99 27.68
N ASP A 110 -28.94 33.77 28.05
CA ASP A 110 -30.30 33.58 27.55
C ASP A 110 -30.35 33.99 26.07
N ILE A 111 -30.56 33.01 25.18
CA ILE A 111 -30.64 33.22 23.74
C ILE A 111 -32.07 33.57 23.38
N LYS A 112 -32.27 34.78 22.84
CA LYS A 112 -33.57 35.30 22.43
C LYS A 112 -33.76 35.15 20.92
N SER A 113 -34.98 34.86 20.52
CA SER A 113 -35.40 34.87 19.11
C SER A 113 -35.37 36.30 18.55
N PRO A 114 -34.74 36.55 17.39
CA PRO A 114 -34.73 37.86 16.73
C PRO A 114 -36.15 38.40 16.44
N LYS A 115 -37.06 37.53 16.02
CA LYS A 115 -38.44 37.90 15.65
C LYS A 115 -39.35 38.10 16.85
N THR A 116 -39.30 37.20 17.82
CA THR A 116 -40.27 37.18 18.93
C THR A 116 -39.74 37.84 20.21
N LYS A 117 -38.44 38.11 20.30
CA LYS A 117 -37.71 38.57 21.50
C LYS A 117 -37.89 37.66 22.73
N LYS A 118 -38.52 36.50 22.58
CA LYS A 118 -38.69 35.50 23.64
C LYS A 118 -37.43 34.65 23.77
N VAL A 119 -37.13 34.24 25.00
CA VAL A 119 -35.98 33.36 25.31
C VAL A 119 -36.29 31.96 24.78
N VAL A 120 -35.53 31.51 23.79
CA VAL A 120 -35.64 30.16 23.19
C VAL A 120 -34.78 29.16 23.96
N VAL A 121 -33.56 29.58 24.36
CA VAL A 121 -32.65 28.77 25.18
C VAL A 121 -32.25 29.57 26.41
N LYS A 122 -32.56 29.04 27.59
CA LYS A 122 -32.13 29.65 28.87
C LYS A 122 -30.67 29.33 29.16
N LYS A 123 -29.98 30.23 29.87
CA LYS A 123 -28.64 30.02 30.41
C LYS A 123 -28.54 28.67 31.15
N GLY A 124 -27.47 27.94 30.89
CA GLY A 124 -27.17 26.61 31.43
C GLY A 124 -27.87 25.44 30.72
N ARG A 125 -28.84 25.68 29.83
CA ARG A 125 -29.51 24.61 29.08
C ARG A 125 -28.79 24.28 27.78
N ILE A 126 -28.96 23.03 27.34
CA ILE A 126 -28.38 22.51 26.11
C ILE A 126 -29.18 23.02 24.91
N PHE A 127 -28.49 23.35 23.82
CA PHE A 127 -29.11 23.61 22.52
C PHE A 127 -29.75 22.32 21.97
N THR A 128 -31.09 22.23 22.04
CA THR A 128 -31.85 21.11 21.48
C THR A 128 -32.05 21.29 19.97
N LYS A 129 -32.28 20.20 19.23
CA LYS A 129 -32.55 20.25 17.78
C LYS A 129 -33.74 21.17 17.45
N LEU A 130 -34.77 21.18 18.30
CA LEU A 130 -35.96 22.00 18.12
C LEU A 130 -35.65 23.49 18.32
N ALA A 131 -34.90 23.84 19.36
CA ALA A 131 -34.46 25.21 19.59
C ALA A 131 -33.56 25.73 18.46
N LEU A 132 -32.64 24.92 17.96
CA LEU A 132 -31.76 25.30 16.85
C LEU A 132 -32.56 25.54 15.55
N LYS A 133 -33.53 24.68 15.22
CA LYS A 133 -34.42 24.90 14.06
C LYS A 133 -35.18 26.22 14.18
N GLN A 134 -35.75 26.48 15.35
CA GLN A 134 -36.48 27.73 15.61
C GLN A 134 -35.58 28.97 15.46
N LEU A 135 -34.35 28.92 15.97
CA LEU A 135 -33.40 30.04 15.84
C LEU A 135 -32.93 30.27 14.40
N VAL A 136 -32.84 29.21 13.59
CA VAL A 136 -32.57 29.31 12.14
C VAL A 136 -33.75 29.96 11.40
N GLU A 137 -34.99 29.52 11.67
CA GLU A 137 -36.20 30.11 11.08
C GLU A 137 -36.40 31.58 11.47
N ASP A 138 -35.95 31.95 12.67
CA ASP A 138 -36.00 33.31 13.16
C ASP A 138 -34.86 34.20 12.62
N GLY A 139 -33.85 33.65 11.94
CA GLY A 139 -32.75 34.38 11.32
C GLY A 139 -31.75 34.95 12.32
N LEU A 140 -31.32 34.15 13.32
CA LEU A 140 -30.31 34.58 14.28
C LEU A 140 -28.90 34.53 13.66
N ASP A 141 -28.23 35.67 13.56
CA ASP A 141 -26.87 35.75 13.00
C ASP A 141 -25.76 35.60 14.06
N TYR A 142 -25.97 36.11 15.27
CA TYR A 142 -24.94 36.16 16.33
C TYR A 142 -25.49 35.81 17.71
N ILE A 143 -24.64 35.20 18.54
CA ILE A 143 -24.88 34.82 19.93
C ILE A 143 -23.84 35.45 20.86
N PRO A 144 -24.23 35.98 22.02
CA PRO A 144 -23.27 36.54 22.99
C PRO A 144 -22.35 35.46 23.55
N ILE A 145 -21.06 35.77 23.70
CA ILE A 145 -20.02 34.89 24.26
C ILE A 145 -19.27 35.60 25.40
N VAL A 146 -18.75 34.82 26.35
CA VAL A 146 -18.00 35.32 27.51
C VAL A 146 -16.52 35.43 27.15
N ASP A 147 -15.83 36.43 27.68
CA ASP A 147 -14.36 36.60 27.59
C ASP A 147 -13.60 35.33 27.99
N THR A 148 -13.98 34.70 29.10
CA THR A 148 -13.39 33.44 29.60
C THR A 148 -13.52 32.22 28.67
N GLU A 149 -14.40 32.26 27.66
CA GLU A 149 -14.47 31.20 26.64
C GLU A 149 -13.56 31.48 25.43
N LEU A 150 -13.16 32.74 25.26
CA LEU A 150 -12.25 33.19 24.24
C LEU A 150 -10.79 33.05 24.70
N THR A 151 -10.53 33.18 26.01
CA THR A 151 -9.22 32.84 26.59
C THR A 151 -8.85 31.38 26.29
N ASP A 152 -7.57 31.11 26.01
CA ASP A 152 -7.03 29.82 25.58
C ASP A 152 -7.48 29.32 24.19
N ARG A 153 -8.29 30.09 23.45
CA ARG A 153 -8.54 29.85 22.01
C ARG A 153 -7.39 30.42 21.17
N ALA A 154 -7.29 30.00 19.92
CA ALA A 154 -6.29 30.50 18.98
C ALA A 154 -6.91 31.40 17.90
N PHE A 155 -6.19 32.43 17.49
CA PHE A 155 -6.54 33.23 16.31
C PHE A 155 -6.42 32.37 15.04
N ALA A 156 -7.43 32.43 14.17
CA ALA A 156 -7.42 31.68 12.92
C ALA A 156 -6.64 32.38 11.79
N GLN A 157 -6.50 33.70 11.86
CA GLN A 157 -5.85 34.53 10.84
C GLN A 157 -4.91 35.53 11.49
N ASN A 158 -3.95 36.05 10.70
CA ASN A 158 -3.11 37.15 11.13
C ASN A 158 -3.97 38.42 11.28
N ILE A 159 -3.81 39.09 12.41
CA ILE A 159 -4.49 40.35 12.71
C ILE A 159 -3.52 41.48 12.42
N ILE A 160 -3.84 42.29 11.43
CA ILE A 160 -3.00 43.42 10.99
C ILE A 160 -3.58 44.71 11.58
N ALA A 161 -2.72 45.60 12.07
CA ALA A 161 -3.16 46.93 12.51
C ALA A 161 -3.79 47.72 11.35
N LYS A 162 -4.70 48.66 11.64
CA LYS A 162 -5.35 49.52 10.62
C LYS A 162 -4.36 50.34 9.79
N ASP A 163 -3.16 50.57 10.32
CA ASP A 163 -2.06 51.27 9.65
C ASP A 163 -1.32 50.39 8.61
N GLY A 164 -1.67 49.09 8.53
CA GLY A 164 -1.28 48.16 7.46
C GLY A 164 0.15 47.62 7.51
N LEU A 165 0.99 48.11 8.42
CA LEU A 165 2.43 47.79 8.45
C LEU A 165 2.83 46.73 9.49
N ASP A 166 2.10 46.62 10.61
CA ASP A 166 2.44 45.71 11.71
C ASP A 166 1.39 44.61 11.91
N ILE A 167 1.87 43.36 11.97
CA ILE A 167 1.08 42.19 12.39
C ILE A 167 1.03 42.19 13.91
N LEU A 168 -0.17 42.34 14.48
CA LEU A 168 -0.40 42.39 15.93
C LEU A 168 -0.43 40.99 16.53
N PHE A 169 -1.14 40.06 15.87
CA PHE A 169 -1.24 38.66 16.26
C PHE A 169 -1.07 37.78 15.04
N LYS A 170 -0.32 36.68 15.17
CA LYS A 170 -0.15 35.70 14.11
C LYS A 170 -1.25 34.64 14.18
N ALA A 171 -1.55 34.05 13.04
CA ALA A 171 -2.44 32.90 12.96
C ALA A 171 -1.87 31.74 13.78
N GLY A 172 -2.65 31.25 14.75
CA GLY A 172 -2.24 30.25 15.73
C GLY A 172 -1.79 30.80 17.09
N ASP A 173 -1.65 32.12 17.26
CA ASP A 173 -1.37 32.68 18.59
C ASP A 173 -2.56 32.46 19.53
N VAL A 174 -2.25 32.16 20.80
CA VAL A 174 -3.25 31.92 21.85
C VAL A 174 -3.75 33.25 22.39
N ILE A 175 -5.07 33.37 22.53
CA ILE A 175 -5.74 34.57 23.05
C ILE A 175 -5.55 34.63 24.57
N THR A 176 -4.88 35.70 25.01
CA THR A 176 -4.65 36.04 26.42
C THR A 176 -5.46 37.27 26.83
N GLU A 177 -5.50 37.59 28.13
CA GLU A 177 -6.13 38.81 28.63
C GLU A 177 -5.50 40.07 27.99
N ASP A 178 -4.17 40.11 27.91
CA ASP A 178 -3.40 41.17 27.22
C ASP A 178 -3.82 41.33 25.74
N SER A 179 -4.28 40.25 25.11
CA SER A 179 -4.72 40.29 23.72
C SER A 179 -5.99 41.12 23.55
N PHE A 180 -6.90 41.09 24.53
CA PHE A 180 -8.13 41.88 24.49
C PHE A 180 -7.85 43.38 24.62
N GLU A 181 -6.92 43.77 25.51
CA GLU A 181 -6.51 45.16 25.69
C GLU A 181 -5.95 45.75 24.39
N LEU A 182 -5.09 44.99 23.70
CA LEU A 182 -4.46 45.43 22.45
C LEU A 182 -5.48 45.53 21.28
N LEU A 183 -6.46 44.62 21.22
CA LEU A 183 -7.54 44.67 20.24
C LEU A 183 -8.42 45.92 20.43
N GLU A 184 -8.70 46.29 21.69
CA GLU A 184 -9.44 47.49 22.03
C GLU A 184 -8.65 48.77 21.73
N GLU A 185 -7.36 48.83 22.08
CA GLU A 185 -6.47 49.96 21.81
C GLU A 185 -6.35 50.25 20.31
N LYS A 186 -6.23 49.20 19.48
CA LYS A 186 -6.12 49.31 18.02
C LYS A 186 -7.48 49.38 17.31
N GLY A 187 -8.59 49.28 18.06
CA GLY A 187 -9.96 49.41 17.56
C GLY A 187 -10.35 48.34 16.53
N ILE A 188 -9.89 47.11 16.71
CA ILE A 188 -10.25 45.96 15.87
C ILE A 188 -11.57 45.38 16.40
N ASN A 189 -12.60 45.35 15.55
CA ASN A 189 -13.96 45.02 15.97
C ASN A 189 -14.42 43.63 15.54
N ASP A 190 -13.67 42.95 14.69
CA ASP A 190 -13.98 41.61 14.20
C ASP A 190 -12.70 40.79 14.00
N PHE A 191 -12.78 39.50 14.31
CA PHE A 191 -11.69 38.56 14.11
C PHE A 191 -12.23 37.12 14.02
N TYR A 192 -11.40 36.20 13.54
CA TYR A 192 -11.74 34.78 13.45
C TYR A 192 -10.94 33.97 14.47
N ILE A 193 -11.64 33.09 15.18
CA ILE A 193 -11.03 32.10 16.07
C ILE A 193 -11.10 30.70 15.46
N LEU A 194 -10.17 29.86 15.87
CA LEU A 194 -10.10 28.48 15.43
C LEU A 194 -11.15 27.62 16.15
N TYR A 195 -12.00 26.93 15.39
CA TYR A 195 -12.99 26.02 15.92
C TYR A 195 -12.52 24.57 15.87
N VAL A 196 -12.22 24.02 17.05
CA VAL A 196 -11.96 22.59 17.24
C VAL A 196 -13.28 21.88 17.54
N LYS A 197 -13.70 21.00 16.62
CA LYS A 197 -14.91 20.17 16.79
C LYS A 197 -14.81 19.28 18.02
N LEU A 198 -15.96 18.99 18.64
CA LEU A 198 -16.02 18.09 19.79
C LEU A 198 -15.60 16.68 19.37
N GLY A 199 -14.47 16.19 19.91
CA GLY A 199 -13.86 14.91 19.54
C GLY A 199 -12.72 15.01 18.52
N SER A 200 -12.50 16.18 17.91
CA SER A 200 -11.31 16.46 17.11
C SER A 200 -10.17 16.97 17.99
N SER A 201 -8.93 16.58 17.67
CA SER A 201 -7.76 17.02 18.43
C SER A 201 -7.13 18.27 17.83
N ASP A 202 -6.58 19.10 18.71
CA ASP A 202 -5.87 20.31 18.32
C ASP A 202 -4.40 20.03 17.94
N SER A 203 -4.21 19.00 17.10
CA SER A 203 -2.89 18.46 16.78
C SER A 203 -2.07 19.40 15.90
N MET A 204 -2.69 20.07 14.92
CA MET A 204 -1.98 20.93 13.98
C MET A 204 -1.63 22.29 14.58
N HIS A 205 -2.47 22.87 15.43
CA HIS A 205 -2.13 24.07 16.20
C HIS A 205 -0.91 23.85 17.10
N LYS A 206 -0.92 22.78 17.91
CA LYS A 206 0.24 22.40 18.74
C LYS A 206 1.50 22.15 17.90
N THR A 207 1.33 21.62 16.70
CA THR A 207 2.44 21.42 15.76
C THR A 207 3.02 22.74 15.28
N LEU A 208 2.18 23.70 14.88
CA LEU A 208 2.61 25.05 14.50
C LEU A 208 3.29 25.78 15.65
N ALA A 209 2.76 25.67 16.87
CA ALA A 209 3.38 26.26 18.06
C ALA A 209 4.77 25.65 18.38
N SER A 210 5.01 24.40 17.99
CA SER A 210 6.31 23.73 18.17
C SER A 210 7.33 24.05 17.07
N ASP A 211 6.85 24.58 15.94
CA ASP A 211 7.64 24.87 14.75
C ASP A 211 8.33 26.23 14.87
N LYS A 212 9.64 26.25 14.61
CA LYS A 212 10.46 27.46 14.71
C LYS A 212 10.57 28.23 13.40
N THR A 213 10.12 27.64 12.30
CA THR A 213 10.23 28.23 10.96
C THR A 213 8.99 29.03 10.65
N GLU A 214 9.14 30.24 10.10
CA GLU A 214 7.98 31.07 9.74
C GLU A 214 7.83 31.20 8.23
N THR A 215 8.94 31.42 7.54
CA THR A 215 8.94 31.67 6.09
C THR A 215 9.23 30.40 5.29
N LYS A 216 8.82 30.41 4.01
CA LYS A 216 9.16 29.34 3.06
C LYS A 216 10.67 29.13 2.94
N GLU A 217 11.44 30.21 2.93
CA GLU A 217 12.89 30.18 2.80
C GLU A 217 13.56 29.48 3.98
N GLU A 218 13.17 29.86 5.21
CA GLU A 218 13.66 29.20 6.42
C GLU A 218 13.33 27.71 6.45
N ALA A 219 12.10 27.36 6.07
CA ALA A 219 11.65 25.98 6.01
C ALA A 219 12.45 25.14 5.01
N LEU A 220 12.66 25.64 3.79
CA LEU A 220 13.50 24.99 2.78
C LEU A 220 14.93 24.78 3.27
N MET A 221 15.50 25.81 3.87
CA MET A 221 16.88 25.81 4.38
C MET A 221 17.06 24.85 5.55
N ASP A 222 16.09 24.80 6.47
CA ASP A 222 16.10 23.88 7.60
C ASP A 222 16.00 22.42 7.15
N ILE A 223 15.09 22.10 6.22
CA ILE A 223 14.97 20.75 5.66
C ILE A 223 16.27 20.36 4.93
N TYR A 224 16.84 21.26 4.13
CA TYR A 224 18.08 20.99 3.41
C TYR A 224 19.25 20.71 4.38
N ARG A 225 19.42 21.51 5.44
CA ARG A 225 20.47 21.30 6.46
C ARG A 225 20.29 19.97 7.20
N ARG A 226 19.06 19.56 7.49
CA ARG A 226 18.77 18.27 8.14
C ARG A 226 19.10 17.08 7.24
N LEU A 227 18.87 17.21 5.93
CA LEU A 227 19.12 16.16 4.94
C LEU A 227 20.54 16.16 4.37
N ARG A 228 21.25 17.29 4.40
CA ARG A 228 22.64 17.41 3.93
C ARG A 228 23.44 18.29 4.89
N PRO A 229 23.82 17.76 6.07
CA PRO A 229 24.65 18.50 7.00
C PRO A 229 26.01 18.79 6.36
N GLY A 230 26.43 20.06 6.34
CA GLY A 230 27.75 20.49 5.87
C GLY A 230 27.81 21.15 4.49
N ASN A 231 26.74 21.11 3.69
CA ASN A 231 26.68 21.88 2.44
C ASN A 231 26.07 23.26 2.68
N PRO A 232 26.56 24.33 2.02
CA PRO A 232 25.89 25.62 2.07
C PRO A 232 24.48 25.47 1.51
N ALA A 233 23.51 25.98 2.26
CA ALA A 233 22.13 25.99 1.85
C ALA A 233 21.88 27.37 1.21
N THR A 234 21.48 27.39 -0.06
CA THR A 234 20.91 28.58 -0.71
C THR A 234 19.47 28.25 -1.06
N MET A 235 18.62 29.29 -1.17
CA MET A 235 17.19 29.11 -1.45
C MET A 235 16.96 28.29 -2.73
N GLU A 236 17.67 28.60 -3.81
CA GLU A 236 17.55 27.91 -5.10
C GLU A 236 17.94 26.43 -5.00
N VAL A 237 19.06 26.12 -4.35
CA VAL A 237 19.53 24.73 -4.18
C VAL A 237 18.59 23.95 -3.27
N ALA A 238 18.06 24.57 -2.22
CA ALA A 238 17.11 23.93 -1.32
C ALA A 238 15.75 23.67 -2.00
N GLN A 239 15.24 24.62 -2.79
CA GLN A 239 14.02 24.46 -3.58
C GLN A 239 14.18 23.33 -4.61
N ASP A 240 15.27 23.37 -5.40
CA ASP A 240 15.55 22.34 -6.38
C ASP A 240 15.69 20.96 -5.73
N PHE A 241 16.32 20.89 -4.55
CA PHE A 241 16.44 19.64 -3.80
C PHE A 241 15.08 19.07 -3.36
N ILE A 242 14.15 19.90 -2.87
CA ILE A 242 12.78 19.44 -2.54
C ILE A 242 12.03 18.97 -3.80
N ASP A 243 12.17 19.68 -4.91
CA ASP A 243 11.54 19.30 -6.17
C ASP A 243 12.06 17.94 -6.66
N HIS A 244 13.37 17.72 -6.54
CA HIS A 244 14.01 16.44 -6.82
C HIS A 244 13.55 15.32 -5.88
N LEU A 245 13.22 15.63 -4.62
CA LEU A 245 12.78 14.61 -3.67
C LEU A 245 11.39 14.06 -3.97
N PHE A 246 10.42 14.91 -4.36
CA PHE A 246 9.00 14.52 -4.41
C PHE A 246 8.29 14.81 -5.74
N PHE A 247 8.72 15.84 -6.46
CA PHE A 247 7.94 16.43 -7.57
C PHE A 247 8.52 16.11 -8.96
N ARG A 248 9.77 15.65 -9.06
CA ARG A 248 10.41 15.27 -10.31
C ARG A 248 10.25 13.77 -10.60
N GLN A 249 9.60 13.43 -11.72
CA GLN A 249 9.38 12.05 -12.17
C GLN A 249 10.68 11.26 -12.38
N THR A 250 11.78 11.94 -12.69
CA THR A 250 13.10 11.28 -12.83
C THR A 250 13.57 10.66 -11.53
N TYR A 251 13.18 11.19 -10.37
CA TYR A 251 13.67 10.77 -9.05
C TYR A 251 12.59 10.11 -8.19
N TYR A 252 11.33 10.52 -8.36
CA TYR A 252 10.19 10.01 -7.61
C TYR A 252 9.18 9.30 -8.50
N ASP A 253 8.72 8.13 -8.08
CA ASP A 253 7.72 7.32 -8.80
C ASP A 253 6.87 6.49 -7.81
N LEU A 254 5.59 6.84 -7.69
CA LEU A 254 4.57 6.08 -6.95
C LEU A 254 4.08 4.85 -7.73
N SER A 255 4.37 4.74 -9.02
CA SER A 255 3.71 3.85 -9.98
C SER A 255 2.20 4.07 -10.11
N ARG A 256 1.60 3.42 -11.12
CA ARG A 256 0.14 3.41 -11.32
C ARG A 256 -0.58 2.80 -10.11
N VAL A 257 0.01 1.74 -9.54
CA VAL A 257 -0.55 1.04 -8.37
C VAL A 257 -0.54 1.94 -7.13
N GLY A 258 0.60 2.60 -6.85
CA GLY A 258 0.68 3.46 -5.67
C GLY A 258 -0.25 4.66 -5.76
N ARG A 259 -0.42 5.23 -6.96
CA ARG A 259 -1.42 6.29 -7.19
C ARG A 259 -2.84 5.78 -6.98
N LEU A 260 -3.20 4.62 -7.54
CA LEU A 260 -4.53 4.02 -7.35
C LEU A 260 -4.84 3.76 -5.87
N LYS A 261 -3.89 3.21 -5.12
CA LYS A 261 -4.06 2.94 -3.69
C LYS A 261 -4.20 4.21 -2.86
N MET A 262 -3.36 5.21 -3.15
CA MET A 262 -3.42 6.48 -2.45
C MET A 262 -4.74 7.21 -2.73
N ASN A 263 -5.20 7.19 -3.97
CA ASN A 263 -6.50 7.72 -4.37
C ASN A 263 -7.64 7.05 -3.61
N HIS A 264 -7.67 5.71 -3.58
CA HIS A 264 -8.70 4.97 -2.85
C HIS A 264 -8.68 5.29 -1.35
N ARG A 265 -7.50 5.30 -0.72
CA ARG A 265 -7.40 5.52 0.74
C ARG A 265 -7.67 6.96 1.16
N LEU A 266 -7.27 7.94 0.36
CA LEU A 266 -7.48 9.37 0.64
C LEU A 266 -8.82 9.89 0.09
N GLY A 267 -9.56 9.09 -0.68
CA GLY A 267 -10.83 9.51 -1.29
C GLY A 267 -10.66 10.53 -2.43
N VAL A 268 -9.57 10.45 -3.19
CA VAL A 268 -9.22 11.42 -4.24
C VAL A 268 -9.30 10.81 -5.63
N ASN A 269 -9.92 11.52 -6.58
CA ASN A 269 -10.02 11.10 -7.98
C ASN A 269 -8.92 11.74 -8.85
N THR A 270 -7.65 11.42 -8.58
CA THR A 270 -6.53 11.84 -9.45
C THR A 270 -6.30 10.83 -10.56
N GLU A 271 -5.88 11.28 -11.76
CA GLU A 271 -5.49 10.34 -12.82
C GLU A 271 -4.38 9.37 -12.38
N ILE A 272 -4.55 8.09 -12.71
CA ILE A 272 -3.61 7.00 -12.34
C ILE A 272 -2.21 7.21 -12.94
N ASN A 273 -2.10 8.01 -14.00
CA ASN A 273 -0.84 8.30 -14.68
C ASN A 273 0.04 9.32 -13.95
N VAL A 274 -0.50 10.04 -12.95
CA VAL A 274 0.27 10.98 -12.12
C VAL A 274 1.13 10.20 -11.12
N LYS A 275 2.39 9.97 -11.48
CA LYS A 275 3.34 9.15 -10.71
C LYS A 275 4.13 9.91 -9.64
N THR A 276 4.17 11.24 -9.69
CA THR A 276 4.84 12.08 -8.69
C THR A 276 3.90 12.36 -7.51
N LEU A 277 4.42 12.77 -6.36
CA LEU A 277 3.59 13.19 -5.23
C LEU A 277 3.01 14.58 -5.50
N ARG A 278 1.76 14.85 -5.11
CA ARG A 278 1.18 16.19 -5.12
C ARG A 278 1.24 16.79 -3.72
N LYS A 279 1.32 18.11 -3.63
CA LYS A 279 1.31 18.81 -2.33
C LYS A 279 0.07 18.41 -1.51
N GLU A 280 -1.10 18.42 -2.15
CA GLU A 280 -2.38 17.97 -1.59
C GLU A 280 -2.33 16.55 -1.01
N ASP A 281 -1.61 15.63 -1.65
CA ASP A 281 -1.54 14.23 -1.19
C ASP A 281 -0.94 14.16 0.23
N VAL A 282 0.04 15.03 0.55
CA VAL A 282 0.68 15.10 1.86
C VAL A 282 -0.24 15.72 2.91
N LEU A 283 -1.00 16.77 2.55
CA LEU A 283 -2.00 17.36 3.44
C LEU A 283 -3.11 16.37 3.78
N LEU A 284 -3.70 15.74 2.77
CA LEU A 284 -4.79 14.75 2.94
C LEU A 284 -4.33 13.52 3.72
N THR A 285 -3.07 13.09 3.55
CA THR A 285 -2.47 12.03 4.36
C THR A 285 -2.41 12.45 5.84
N THR A 286 -2.00 13.69 6.10
CA THR A 286 -1.92 14.23 7.47
C THR A 286 -3.31 14.39 8.10
N GLU A 287 -4.29 14.87 7.33
CA GLU A 287 -5.69 14.97 7.76
C GLU A 287 -6.27 13.61 8.10
N THR A 288 -6.06 12.62 7.24
CA THR A 288 -6.52 11.24 7.47
C THR A 288 -5.86 10.64 8.71
N LEU A 289 -4.58 10.93 8.94
CA LEU A 289 -3.85 10.48 10.14
C LEU A 289 -4.46 11.07 11.43
N ILE A 290 -4.76 12.38 11.43
CA ILE A 290 -5.40 13.05 12.57
C ILE A 290 -6.82 12.51 12.78
N ARG A 291 -7.58 12.35 11.70
CA ARG A 291 -8.93 11.77 11.74
C ARG A 291 -8.93 10.37 12.33
N LEU A 292 -8.00 9.50 11.94
CA LEU A 292 -7.89 8.14 12.47
C LEU A 292 -7.61 8.12 13.97
N LYS A 293 -6.75 9.02 14.45
CA LYS A 293 -6.49 9.19 15.88
C LYS A 293 -7.74 9.67 16.63
N ASP A 294 -8.44 10.66 16.09
CA ASP A 294 -9.62 11.27 16.71
C ASP A 294 -10.81 10.29 16.77
N THR A 295 -11.04 9.53 15.69
CA THR A 295 -12.13 8.54 15.63
C THR A 295 -11.75 7.18 16.21
N GLN A 296 -10.47 6.95 16.53
CA GLN A 296 -9.91 5.62 16.82
C GLN A 296 -10.31 4.59 15.76
N GLY A 297 -10.15 4.97 14.49
CA GLY A 297 -10.56 4.15 13.35
C GLY A 297 -9.64 2.95 13.11
N GLN A 298 -10.10 1.99 12.30
CA GLN A 298 -9.30 0.84 11.90
C GLN A 298 -8.12 1.28 11.01
N VAL A 299 -6.94 0.80 11.37
CA VAL A 299 -5.70 1.00 10.61
C VAL A 299 -5.58 0.02 9.45
N ASP A 300 -4.61 0.24 8.56
CA ASP A 300 -4.34 -0.66 7.45
C ASP A 300 -3.55 -1.89 7.93
N ASP A 301 -4.00 -3.09 7.54
CA ASP A 301 -3.24 -4.31 7.76
C ASP A 301 -2.11 -4.42 6.72
N ILE A 302 -0.88 -4.19 7.15
CA ILE A 302 0.32 -4.20 6.29
C ILE A 302 0.58 -5.59 5.68
N ASP A 303 0.14 -6.66 6.33
CA ASP A 303 0.42 -8.03 5.94
C ASP A 303 -0.63 -8.61 4.98
N HIS A 304 -1.79 -7.99 4.90
CA HIS A 304 -2.81 -8.24 3.89
C HIS A 304 -2.22 -8.24 2.47
N LEU A 305 -2.60 -9.23 1.64
CA LEU A 305 -2.07 -9.34 0.27
C LEU A 305 -2.46 -8.20 -0.67
N GLY A 306 -3.52 -7.46 -0.38
CA GLY A 306 -3.81 -6.18 -1.07
C GLY A 306 -2.77 -5.08 -0.79
N ASN A 307 -1.94 -5.26 0.24
CA ASN A 307 -0.85 -4.38 0.63
C ASN A 307 0.54 -4.90 0.25
N ARG A 308 0.62 -6.13 -0.25
CA ARG A 308 1.85 -6.77 -0.75
C ARG A 308 1.76 -7.07 -2.23
N ARG A 309 2.89 -7.02 -2.92
CA ARG A 309 2.99 -7.18 -4.37
C ARG A 309 4.17 -8.05 -4.73
N VAL A 310 3.98 -8.90 -5.73
CA VAL A 310 5.02 -9.72 -6.33
C VAL A 310 5.77 -8.89 -7.38
N ARG A 311 7.10 -8.75 -7.24
CA ARG A 311 7.97 -8.32 -8.34
C ARG A 311 8.40 -9.54 -9.11
N ALA A 312 8.02 -9.56 -10.37
CA ALA A 312 8.53 -10.52 -11.33
C ALA A 312 10.00 -10.23 -11.66
N VAL A 313 10.67 -11.22 -12.25
CA VAL A 313 12.07 -11.12 -12.67
C VAL A 313 12.30 -9.96 -13.63
N GLY A 314 11.36 -9.72 -14.55
CA GLY A 314 11.42 -8.62 -15.51
C GLY A 314 11.50 -7.24 -14.84
N GLU A 315 10.64 -6.97 -13.86
CA GLU A 315 10.63 -5.69 -13.13
C GLU A 315 11.90 -5.51 -12.29
N LEU A 316 12.39 -6.58 -11.64
CA LEU A 316 13.63 -6.52 -10.87
C LEU A 316 14.81 -6.18 -11.79
N LEU A 317 14.88 -6.80 -12.96
CA LEU A 317 15.91 -6.55 -13.96
C LEU A 317 15.78 -5.15 -14.57
N GLU A 318 14.56 -4.69 -14.87
CA GLU A 318 14.30 -3.35 -15.42
C GLU A 318 14.84 -2.26 -14.48
N ASN A 319 14.59 -2.39 -13.18
CA ASN A 319 15.09 -1.44 -12.18
C ASN A 319 16.62 -1.38 -12.16
N GLN A 320 17.30 -2.54 -12.22
CA GLN A 320 18.76 -2.60 -12.26
C GLN A 320 19.29 -2.05 -13.59
N TYR A 321 18.68 -2.45 -14.71
CA TYR A 321 19.05 -1.96 -16.03
C TYR A 321 18.96 -0.43 -16.12
N ARG A 322 17.90 0.15 -15.56
CA ARG A 322 17.72 1.60 -15.47
C ARG A 322 18.82 2.29 -14.66
N ILE A 323 19.28 1.71 -13.55
CA ILE A 323 20.43 2.24 -12.80
C ILE A 323 21.67 2.27 -13.70
N GLY A 324 21.88 1.23 -14.50
CA GLY A 324 22.93 1.19 -15.53
C GLY A 324 22.79 2.33 -16.55
N LEU A 325 21.58 2.58 -17.04
CA LEU A 325 21.29 3.66 -17.99
C LEU A 325 21.52 5.05 -17.38
N VAL A 326 21.11 5.29 -16.13
CA VAL A 326 21.34 6.58 -15.45
C VAL A 326 22.84 6.86 -15.27
N ARG A 327 23.64 5.83 -14.96
CA ARG A 327 25.11 5.95 -14.90
C ARG A 327 25.69 6.28 -16.27
N MET A 328 25.19 5.63 -17.32
CA MET A 328 25.61 5.89 -18.70
C MET A 328 25.20 7.31 -19.14
N GLU A 329 23.97 7.75 -18.86
CA GLU A 329 23.47 9.10 -19.14
C GLU A 329 24.37 10.17 -18.52
N ARG A 330 24.76 10.01 -17.26
CA ARG A 330 25.68 10.94 -16.59
C ARG A 330 27.03 11.01 -17.30
N ALA A 331 27.62 9.87 -17.65
CA ALA A 331 28.90 9.83 -18.37
C ALA A 331 28.80 10.46 -19.77
N ILE A 332 27.67 10.28 -20.46
CA ILE A 332 27.40 10.91 -21.75
C ILE A 332 27.29 12.43 -21.59
N LYS A 333 26.53 12.93 -20.60
CA LYS A 333 26.40 14.37 -20.33
C LYS A 333 27.74 15.01 -20.00
N GLU A 334 28.55 14.34 -19.18
CA GLU A 334 29.91 14.81 -18.84
C GLU A 334 30.81 14.87 -20.09
N LYS A 335 30.79 13.85 -20.96
CA LYS A 335 31.55 13.86 -22.22
C LYS A 335 31.09 14.95 -23.19
N MET A 336 29.77 15.10 -23.38
CA MET A 336 29.20 16.12 -24.27
C MET A 336 29.51 17.55 -23.80
N SER A 337 29.70 17.77 -22.50
CA SER A 337 30.08 19.08 -21.97
C SER A 337 31.57 19.41 -22.16
N MET A 338 32.42 18.40 -22.36
CA MET A 338 33.89 18.57 -22.44
C MET A 338 34.41 18.65 -23.88
N GLN A 339 33.66 18.17 -24.87
CA GLN A 339 34.12 18.01 -26.26
C GLN A 339 33.21 18.75 -27.25
N GLU A 340 33.78 19.18 -28.37
CA GLU A 340 33.03 19.80 -29.47
C GLU A 340 32.08 18.77 -30.11
N VAL A 341 30.79 19.09 -30.13
CA VAL A 341 29.70 18.17 -30.53
C VAL A 341 29.82 17.75 -32.00
N ASP A 342 30.37 18.62 -32.85
CA ASP A 342 30.41 18.42 -34.30
C ASP A 342 31.36 17.31 -34.77
N ALA A 343 32.32 16.92 -33.94
CA ALA A 343 33.30 15.87 -34.26
C ALA A 343 32.95 14.49 -33.67
N MET A 344 31.91 14.38 -32.83
CA MET A 344 31.58 13.14 -32.13
C MET A 344 30.54 12.30 -32.88
N MET A 345 30.79 10.99 -32.94
CA MET A 345 29.80 10.03 -33.37
C MET A 345 29.06 9.42 -32.16
N PRO A 346 27.78 9.02 -32.28
CA PRO A 346 27.02 8.47 -31.15
C PRO A 346 27.65 7.25 -30.47
N HIS A 347 28.40 6.43 -31.19
CA HIS A 347 29.09 5.26 -30.61
C HIS A 347 30.27 5.64 -29.70
N ASP A 348 30.85 6.84 -29.85
CA ASP A 348 31.93 7.35 -28.97
C ASP A 348 31.41 7.79 -27.59
N LEU A 349 30.12 8.15 -27.54
CA LEU A 349 29.41 8.52 -26.32
C LEU A 349 29.01 7.28 -25.51
N ILE A 350 28.61 6.21 -26.18
CA ILE A 350 27.99 5.04 -25.55
C ILE A 350 29.05 4.04 -25.09
N ASN A 351 29.21 3.90 -23.77
CA ASN A 351 30.00 2.82 -23.17
C ASN A 351 29.06 1.76 -22.58
N PRO A 352 29.04 0.50 -23.08
CA PRO A 352 28.14 -0.54 -22.57
C PRO A 352 28.55 -1.10 -21.20
N LYS A 353 29.81 -0.91 -20.76
CA LYS A 353 30.34 -1.51 -19.53
C LYS A 353 29.49 -1.24 -18.27
N PRO A 354 29.01 -0.01 -17.99
CA PRO A 354 28.19 0.27 -16.81
C PRO A 354 26.88 -0.52 -16.78
N VAL A 355 26.23 -0.70 -17.94
CA VAL A 355 24.97 -1.45 -18.06
C VAL A 355 25.24 -2.95 -17.92
N SER A 356 26.22 -3.48 -18.65
CA SER A 356 26.57 -4.91 -18.58
C SER A 356 27.04 -5.31 -17.17
N ALA A 357 27.76 -4.44 -16.47
CA ALA A 357 28.21 -4.69 -15.10
C ALA A 357 27.03 -4.88 -14.15
N VAL A 358 26.02 -4.01 -14.22
CA VAL A 358 24.83 -4.09 -13.35
C VAL A 358 24.00 -5.35 -13.64
N VAL A 359 23.86 -5.74 -14.91
CA VAL A 359 23.17 -6.98 -15.27
C VAL A 359 23.92 -8.22 -14.74
N ARG A 360 25.26 -8.25 -14.87
CA ARG A 360 26.07 -9.35 -14.33
C ARG A 360 26.00 -9.41 -12.80
N GLU A 361 26.03 -8.26 -12.13
CA GLU A 361 25.87 -8.16 -10.68
C GLU A 361 24.51 -8.72 -10.25
N PHE A 362 23.43 -8.34 -10.94
CA PHE A 362 22.09 -8.86 -10.65
C PHE A 362 22.00 -10.40 -10.76
N PHE A 363 22.52 -11.01 -11.82
CA PHE A 363 22.45 -12.47 -11.96
C PHE A 363 23.50 -13.22 -11.14
N GLY A 364 24.63 -12.59 -10.82
CA GLY A 364 25.75 -13.22 -10.13
C GLY A 364 25.69 -13.15 -8.61
N THR A 365 25.34 -12.00 -8.02
CA THR A 365 25.46 -11.75 -6.57
C THR A 365 24.12 -11.50 -5.86
N SER A 366 23.01 -11.35 -6.60
CA SER A 366 21.70 -11.13 -5.99
C SER A 366 21.24 -12.32 -5.16
N GLN A 367 20.70 -12.06 -3.98
CA GLN A 367 20.09 -13.09 -3.10
C GLN A 367 18.91 -13.82 -3.76
N LEU A 368 18.26 -13.18 -4.74
CA LEU A 368 17.13 -13.75 -5.49
C LEU A 368 17.60 -14.60 -6.67
N SER A 369 18.85 -14.44 -7.11
CA SER A 369 19.47 -15.28 -8.14
C SER A 369 20.12 -16.48 -7.47
N GLN A 370 19.39 -17.59 -7.44
CA GLN A 370 19.80 -18.83 -6.77
C GLN A 370 20.04 -19.92 -7.81
N PHE A 371 20.94 -20.86 -7.47
CA PHE A 371 21.07 -22.09 -8.25
C PHE A 371 19.74 -22.86 -8.21
N MET A 372 19.31 -23.35 -9.36
CA MET A 372 18.06 -24.08 -9.44
C MET A 372 18.19 -25.43 -8.73
N ASP A 373 17.29 -25.67 -7.79
CA ASP A 373 16.98 -26.98 -7.20
C ASP A 373 16.49 -27.94 -8.30
N GLN A 374 17.39 -28.81 -8.79
CA GLN A 374 17.19 -29.82 -9.83
C GLN A 374 17.37 -31.24 -9.27
N THR A 375 16.88 -31.48 -8.05
CA THR A 375 16.83 -32.82 -7.46
C THR A 375 15.84 -33.71 -8.20
N ASN A 376 14.63 -33.20 -8.44
CA ASN A 376 13.56 -33.87 -9.18
C ASN A 376 12.64 -32.82 -9.87
N PRO A 377 11.73 -33.23 -10.79
CA PRO A 377 10.87 -32.31 -11.54
C PRO A 377 9.95 -31.43 -10.66
N LEU A 378 9.50 -31.96 -9.52
CA LEU A 378 8.68 -31.22 -8.56
C LEU A 378 9.48 -30.09 -7.89
N SER A 379 10.72 -30.37 -7.50
CA SER A 379 11.63 -29.41 -6.89
C SER A 379 11.90 -28.22 -7.82
N GLU A 380 12.11 -28.50 -9.10
CA GLU A 380 12.29 -27.46 -10.11
C GLU A 380 11.04 -26.58 -10.26
N THR A 381 9.87 -27.21 -10.39
CA THR A 381 8.59 -26.51 -10.58
C THR A 381 8.24 -25.64 -9.36
N THR A 382 8.39 -26.20 -8.16
CA THR A 382 8.13 -25.47 -6.89
C THR A 382 9.12 -24.34 -6.68
N HIS A 383 10.40 -24.51 -7.05
CA HIS A 383 11.39 -23.44 -6.95
C HIS A 383 11.09 -22.27 -7.89
N LYS A 384 10.63 -22.53 -9.12
CA LYS A 384 10.21 -21.48 -10.06
C LYS A 384 8.98 -20.71 -9.57
N ARG A 385 8.06 -21.37 -8.85
CA ARG A 385 6.83 -20.78 -8.26
C ARG A 385 7.01 -20.19 -6.86
N ARG A 386 8.23 -20.16 -6.34
CA ARG A 386 8.57 -19.66 -5.01
C ARG A 386 8.48 -18.14 -4.95
N LEU A 387 7.94 -17.63 -3.85
CA LEU A 387 7.94 -16.23 -3.47
C LEU A 387 8.85 -16.00 -2.27
N SER A 388 9.61 -14.92 -2.27
CA SER A 388 10.51 -14.55 -1.18
C SER A 388 10.21 -13.15 -0.67
N ALA A 389 9.98 -12.99 0.63
CA ALA A 389 9.91 -11.70 1.30
C ALA A 389 11.30 -11.06 1.54
N LEU A 390 12.36 -11.83 1.29
CA LEU A 390 13.76 -11.41 1.44
C LEU A 390 14.27 -10.67 0.20
N GLY A 391 15.43 -10.02 0.33
CA GLY A 391 16.12 -9.36 -0.77
C GLY A 391 16.03 -7.83 -0.74
N PRO A 392 16.50 -7.15 -1.80
CA PRO A 392 16.60 -5.70 -1.83
C PRO A 392 15.22 -5.05 -1.71
N GLY A 393 15.05 -4.11 -0.76
CA GLY A 393 13.77 -3.47 -0.47
C GLY A 393 12.74 -4.34 0.25
N GLY A 394 13.06 -5.61 0.51
CA GLY A 394 12.26 -6.53 1.31
C GLY A 394 12.65 -6.53 2.79
N LEU A 395 12.26 -7.60 3.48
CA LEU A 395 12.59 -7.81 4.89
C LEU A 395 13.93 -8.54 5.04
N THR A 396 14.58 -8.32 6.17
CA THR A 396 15.70 -9.15 6.61
C THR A 396 15.22 -10.13 7.66
N ARG A 397 15.91 -11.28 7.79
CA ARG A 397 15.54 -12.35 8.73
C ARG A 397 15.37 -11.87 10.17
N GLU A 398 16.26 -10.98 10.61
CA GLU A 398 16.29 -10.40 11.97
C GLU A 398 15.19 -9.36 12.22
N ARG A 399 14.76 -8.64 11.17
CA ARG A 399 13.72 -7.61 11.27
C ARG A 399 12.32 -8.17 11.09
N ALA A 400 12.19 -9.40 10.59
CA ALA A 400 10.92 -10.07 10.41
C ALA A 400 10.38 -10.56 11.75
N GLY A 401 9.41 -9.80 12.30
CA GLY A 401 8.64 -10.19 13.47
C GLY A 401 7.70 -11.38 13.21
N PHE A 402 6.97 -11.76 14.25
CA PHE A 402 6.00 -12.86 14.20
C PHE A 402 4.86 -12.59 13.20
N GLU A 403 4.31 -11.38 13.20
CA GLU A 403 3.15 -10.98 12.37
C GLU A 403 3.35 -11.26 10.87
N VAL A 404 4.54 -10.95 10.34
CA VAL A 404 4.86 -11.16 8.91
C VAL A 404 5.02 -12.65 8.55
N ARG A 405 5.39 -13.49 9.53
CA ARG A 405 5.64 -14.93 9.33
C ARG A 405 4.37 -15.75 9.44
N ASP A 406 3.34 -15.19 10.06
CA ASP A 406 2.08 -15.88 10.32
C ASP A 406 1.23 -16.02 9.05
N VAL A 407 0.26 -16.92 9.09
CA VAL A 407 -0.68 -17.13 7.98
C VAL A 407 -1.80 -16.11 8.09
N HIS A 408 -1.94 -15.28 7.06
CA HIS A 408 -3.00 -14.27 6.98
C HIS A 408 -4.21 -14.81 6.18
N PRO A 409 -5.48 -14.51 6.54
CA PRO A 409 -6.66 -14.96 5.79
C PRO A 409 -6.63 -14.67 4.29
N SER A 410 -6.07 -13.53 3.89
CA SER A 410 -5.90 -13.17 2.48
C SER A 410 -5.01 -14.13 1.68
N HIS A 411 -4.22 -14.99 2.33
CA HIS A 411 -3.40 -16.02 1.65
C HIS A 411 -4.26 -17.09 0.97
N TYR A 412 -5.53 -17.22 1.37
CA TYR A 412 -6.47 -18.20 0.81
C TYR A 412 -6.48 -18.15 -0.73
N GLY A 413 -6.26 -19.30 -1.36
CA GLY A 413 -6.24 -19.43 -2.82
C GLY A 413 -5.04 -18.79 -3.53
N ARG A 414 -4.11 -18.14 -2.80
CA ARG A 414 -3.03 -17.31 -3.35
C ARG A 414 -1.64 -17.80 -2.94
N ILE A 415 -1.43 -17.94 -1.64
CA ILE A 415 -0.18 -18.42 -1.03
C ILE A 415 -0.49 -19.66 -0.22
N CYS A 416 0.27 -20.73 -0.45
CA CYS A 416 0.03 -21.97 0.26
C CYS A 416 0.40 -21.82 1.74
N PRO A 417 -0.49 -22.18 2.68
CA PRO A 417 -0.21 -22.12 4.11
C PRO A 417 0.71 -23.26 4.60
N ILE A 418 0.88 -24.31 3.80
CA ILE A 418 1.62 -25.53 4.17
C ILE A 418 3.07 -25.48 3.67
N GLU A 419 3.29 -25.11 2.40
CA GLU A 419 4.62 -25.17 1.78
C GLU A 419 5.48 -23.95 2.16
N THR A 420 6.27 -24.10 3.23
CA THR A 420 7.32 -23.16 3.65
C THR A 420 8.51 -23.95 4.20
N PRO A 421 9.77 -23.49 4.03
CA PRO A 421 10.90 -24.12 4.69
C PRO A 421 10.80 -23.97 6.21
N GLU A 422 11.23 -25.01 6.93
CA GLU A 422 11.37 -25.00 8.38
C GLU A 422 12.55 -24.11 8.83
N GLY A 423 12.52 -23.69 10.09
CA GLY A 423 13.62 -22.94 10.71
C GLY A 423 13.56 -21.43 10.44
N PRO A 424 14.72 -20.75 10.30
CA PRO A 424 14.77 -19.28 10.31
C PRO A 424 13.98 -18.57 9.20
N ASN A 425 13.69 -19.26 8.11
CA ASN A 425 12.99 -18.72 6.94
C ASN A 425 11.48 -19.02 6.91
N ILE A 426 10.93 -19.64 7.95
CA ILE A 426 9.49 -19.93 8.03
C ILE A 426 8.66 -18.66 7.82
N GLY A 427 7.67 -18.73 6.91
CA GLY A 427 6.80 -17.62 6.54
C GLY A 427 7.45 -16.53 5.67
N LEU A 428 8.77 -16.56 5.48
CA LEU A 428 9.49 -15.59 4.64
C LEU A 428 9.72 -16.10 3.22
N ILE A 429 9.69 -17.41 3.04
CA ILE A 429 9.72 -18.08 1.75
C ILE A 429 8.43 -18.88 1.67
N VAL A 430 7.62 -18.57 0.68
CA VAL A 430 6.29 -19.17 0.51
C VAL A 430 6.10 -19.60 -0.94
N SER A 431 5.12 -20.45 -1.18
CA SER A 431 4.82 -20.99 -2.51
C SER A 431 3.48 -20.46 -3.00
N LEU A 432 3.38 -20.19 -4.31
CA LEU A 432 2.09 -19.88 -4.93
C LEU A 432 1.16 -21.10 -4.88
N CYS A 433 -0.13 -20.86 -4.64
CA CYS A 433 -1.14 -21.90 -4.77
C CYS A 433 -1.26 -22.40 -6.21
N THR A 434 -1.96 -23.52 -6.41
CA THR A 434 -2.12 -24.20 -7.70
C THR A 434 -2.69 -23.28 -8.78
N PHE A 435 -3.81 -22.60 -8.49
CA PHE A 435 -4.51 -21.73 -9.45
C PHE A 435 -4.19 -20.25 -9.31
N ALA A 436 -3.30 -19.87 -8.40
CA ALA A 436 -2.94 -18.48 -8.18
C ALA A 436 -2.20 -17.91 -9.41
N SER A 437 -2.62 -16.72 -9.86
CA SER A 437 -1.94 -15.94 -10.89
C SER A 437 -1.51 -14.58 -10.34
N VAL A 438 -0.59 -13.92 -11.05
CA VAL A 438 -0.14 -12.57 -10.73
C VAL A 438 -0.61 -11.66 -11.85
N ASN A 439 -1.38 -10.63 -11.51
CA ASN A 439 -1.90 -9.68 -12.49
C ASN A 439 -0.81 -8.67 -12.94
N ASP A 440 -1.14 -7.82 -13.92
CA ASP A 440 -0.22 -6.81 -14.46
C ASP A 440 0.28 -5.82 -13.39
N PHE A 441 -0.52 -5.61 -12.35
CA PHE A 441 -0.16 -4.77 -11.21
C PHE A 441 0.69 -5.50 -10.17
N GLY A 442 1.01 -6.78 -10.37
CA GLY A 442 1.81 -7.61 -9.45
C GLY A 442 1.05 -8.11 -8.22
N PHE A 443 -0.26 -7.95 -8.14
CA PHE A 443 -1.06 -8.55 -7.08
C PHE A 443 -1.39 -9.99 -7.41
N ILE A 444 -1.45 -10.83 -6.37
CA ILE A 444 -1.85 -12.22 -6.52
C ILE A 444 -3.37 -12.28 -6.55
N GLU A 445 -3.91 -12.89 -7.58
CA GLU A 445 -5.33 -13.13 -7.77
C GLU A 445 -5.60 -14.64 -7.76
N THR A 446 -6.84 -15.00 -7.47
CA THR A 446 -7.28 -16.40 -7.46
C THR A 446 -8.63 -16.50 -8.19
N PRO A 447 -8.86 -17.57 -8.96
CA PRO A 447 -10.09 -17.73 -9.72
C PRO A 447 -11.26 -18.15 -8.83
N TYR A 448 -12.42 -17.52 -9.05
CA TYR A 448 -13.69 -17.87 -8.43
C TYR A 448 -14.77 -18.05 -9.48
N ARG A 449 -15.74 -18.93 -9.22
CA ARG A 449 -16.97 -19.06 -10.00
C ARG A 449 -17.93 -17.95 -9.62
N ILE A 450 -18.57 -17.32 -10.59
CA ILE A 450 -19.61 -16.31 -10.33
C ILE A 450 -20.86 -17.05 -9.81
N ALA A 451 -21.36 -16.63 -8.65
CA ALA A 451 -22.62 -17.10 -8.09
C ALA A 451 -23.62 -15.94 -8.04
N ASP A 452 -24.84 -16.16 -8.51
CA ASP A 452 -25.89 -15.16 -8.37
C ASP A 452 -27.25 -15.84 -8.20
N ASN A 453 -28.12 -15.26 -7.38
CA ASN A 453 -29.47 -15.75 -7.10
C ASN A 453 -29.54 -17.25 -6.77
N GLY A 454 -28.59 -17.77 -5.99
CA GLY A 454 -28.56 -19.18 -5.58
C GLY A 454 -28.00 -20.17 -6.60
N THR A 455 -27.45 -19.70 -7.73
CA THR A 455 -26.85 -20.54 -8.78
C THR A 455 -25.35 -20.24 -8.93
N ALA A 456 -24.50 -21.27 -8.87
CA ALA A 456 -23.07 -21.18 -9.15
C ALA A 456 -22.80 -21.45 -10.64
N SER A 457 -22.51 -20.38 -11.40
CA SER A 457 -22.22 -20.47 -12.83
C SER A 457 -20.89 -21.18 -13.12
N LYS A 458 -20.63 -21.50 -14.39
CA LYS A 458 -19.32 -21.99 -14.86
C LYS A 458 -18.36 -20.87 -15.26
N GLU A 459 -18.82 -19.62 -15.23
CA GLU A 459 -17.99 -18.46 -15.56
C GLU A 459 -17.00 -18.20 -14.42
N ILE A 460 -15.73 -18.01 -14.77
CA ILE A 460 -14.64 -17.82 -13.82
C ILE A 460 -14.18 -16.36 -13.87
N LYS A 461 -14.08 -15.73 -12.70
CA LYS A 461 -13.53 -14.40 -12.52
C LYS A 461 -12.38 -14.47 -11.50
N ASN A 462 -11.23 -13.93 -11.88
CA ASN A 462 -10.11 -13.76 -10.95
C ASN A 462 -10.36 -12.57 -10.05
N LEU A 463 -10.19 -12.75 -8.74
CA LEU A 463 -10.31 -11.67 -7.76
C LEU A 463 -8.98 -11.44 -7.03
N THR A 464 -8.62 -10.18 -6.89
CA THR A 464 -7.53 -9.76 -6.00
C THR A 464 -7.97 -9.83 -4.54
N ALA A 465 -7.01 -9.84 -3.61
CA ALA A 465 -7.33 -9.81 -2.18
C ALA A 465 -8.10 -8.54 -1.77
N PHE A 466 -7.97 -7.45 -2.54
CA PHE A 466 -8.69 -6.21 -2.28
C PHE A 466 -10.19 -6.35 -2.60
N GLU A 467 -10.51 -6.93 -3.76
CA GLU A 467 -11.89 -7.14 -4.21
C GLU A 467 -12.59 -8.24 -3.40
N GLU A 468 -11.86 -9.27 -2.96
CA GLU A 468 -12.41 -10.38 -2.16
C GLU A 468 -13.10 -9.92 -0.88
N ASN A 469 -12.62 -8.87 -0.22
CA ASN A 469 -13.21 -8.40 1.04
C ASN A 469 -14.62 -7.81 0.88
N GLU A 470 -15.02 -7.40 -0.33
CA GLU A 470 -16.33 -6.81 -0.59
C GLU A 470 -17.43 -7.86 -0.80
N TYR A 471 -17.06 -9.10 -1.14
CA TYR A 471 -18.02 -10.11 -1.59
C TYR A 471 -18.05 -11.35 -0.70
N PRO A 472 -19.24 -11.91 -0.42
CA PRO A 472 -19.36 -13.21 0.22
C PRO A 472 -18.99 -14.35 -0.74
N ILE A 473 -18.07 -15.23 -0.31
CA ILE A 473 -17.55 -16.34 -1.12
C ILE A 473 -17.86 -17.70 -0.49
N ALA A 474 -18.61 -18.55 -1.20
CA ALA A 474 -18.93 -19.91 -0.78
C ALA A 474 -17.75 -20.88 -0.95
N GLN A 475 -17.68 -21.88 -0.06
CA GLN A 475 -16.66 -22.92 -0.09
C GLN A 475 -16.82 -23.89 -1.29
N ALA A 476 -15.71 -24.47 -1.74
CA ALA A 476 -15.68 -25.43 -2.87
C ALA A 476 -16.51 -26.71 -2.64
N ASN A 477 -16.71 -27.09 -1.38
CA ASN A 477 -17.42 -28.31 -0.96
C ASN A 477 -18.93 -28.09 -0.77
N ALA A 478 -19.45 -26.88 -1.02
CA ALA A 478 -20.88 -26.61 -0.93
C ALA A 478 -21.65 -27.50 -1.93
N PRO A 479 -22.69 -28.23 -1.50
CA PRO A 479 -23.39 -29.17 -2.37
C PRO A 479 -24.22 -28.43 -3.43
N LEU A 480 -23.98 -28.76 -4.70
CA LEU A 480 -24.66 -28.23 -5.87
C LEU A 480 -25.50 -29.32 -6.55
N ASP A 481 -26.60 -28.94 -7.19
CA ASP A 481 -27.34 -29.80 -8.11
C ASP A 481 -26.68 -29.87 -9.51
N ILE A 482 -27.29 -30.62 -10.44
CA ILE A 482 -26.77 -30.82 -11.80
C ILE A 482 -26.78 -29.50 -12.61
N ASP A 483 -27.73 -28.61 -12.32
CA ASP A 483 -27.90 -27.32 -12.99
C ASP A 483 -27.02 -26.22 -12.37
N GLY A 484 -26.38 -26.50 -11.22
CA GLY A 484 -25.46 -25.61 -10.51
C GLY A 484 -26.10 -24.81 -9.37
N ASN A 485 -27.33 -25.11 -8.95
CA ASN A 485 -27.98 -24.45 -7.81
C ASN A 485 -27.49 -25.02 -6.48
N PHE A 486 -27.43 -24.17 -5.46
CA PHE A 486 -27.13 -24.61 -4.09
C PHE A 486 -28.29 -25.44 -3.53
N ILE A 487 -27.99 -26.67 -3.09
CA ILE A 487 -29.00 -27.57 -2.51
C ILE A 487 -29.49 -27.04 -1.15
N ASN A 488 -28.59 -26.46 -0.37
CA ASN A 488 -28.89 -25.91 0.94
C ASN A 488 -29.31 -24.44 0.84
N SER A 489 -30.29 -24.03 1.66
CA SER A 489 -30.71 -22.63 1.77
C SER A 489 -29.64 -21.76 2.45
N LEU A 490 -28.92 -22.31 3.42
CA LEU A 490 -27.79 -21.68 4.08
C LEU A 490 -26.48 -22.32 3.61
N VAL A 491 -25.56 -21.49 3.12
CA VAL A 491 -24.28 -21.91 2.56
C VAL A 491 -23.15 -21.34 3.41
N SER A 492 -22.19 -22.19 3.77
CA SER A 492 -20.99 -21.75 4.48
C SER A 492 -20.13 -20.90 3.55
N SER A 493 -19.92 -19.65 3.94
CA SER A 493 -19.23 -18.65 3.14
C SER A 493 -18.26 -17.84 3.97
N ARG A 494 -17.26 -17.27 3.30
CA ARG A 494 -16.30 -16.32 3.88
C ARG A 494 -16.77 -14.91 3.58
N VAL A 495 -16.91 -14.09 4.62
CA VAL A 495 -17.30 -12.67 4.55
C VAL A 495 -16.25 -11.85 5.27
N ALA A 496 -15.55 -10.98 4.53
CA ALA A 496 -14.45 -10.14 5.06
C ALA A 496 -13.38 -10.92 5.88
N GLY A 497 -13.15 -12.20 5.55
CA GLY A 497 -12.18 -13.07 6.22
C GLY A 497 -12.74 -13.94 7.34
N GLU A 498 -13.99 -13.73 7.76
CA GLU A 498 -14.67 -14.54 8.78
C GLU A 498 -15.61 -15.58 8.14
N PHE A 499 -15.83 -16.70 8.83
CA PHE A 499 -16.73 -17.76 8.36
C PHE A 499 -18.13 -17.55 8.91
N GLU A 500 -19.09 -17.38 8.00
CA GLU A 500 -20.50 -17.17 8.33
C GLU A 500 -21.39 -18.10 7.50
N MET A 501 -22.59 -18.37 8.00
CA MET A 501 -23.64 -19.07 7.26
C MET A 501 -24.58 -18.02 6.67
N ILE A 502 -24.57 -17.89 5.35
CA ILE A 502 -25.39 -16.90 4.64
C ILE A 502 -26.43 -17.58 3.76
N GLU A 503 -27.47 -16.83 3.38
CA GLU A 503 -28.47 -17.33 2.44
C GLU A 503 -27.85 -17.54 1.05
N ASN A 504 -28.27 -18.59 0.36
CA ASN A 504 -27.74 -18.93 -0.96
C ASN A 504 -27.91 -17.82 -2.02
N ALA A 505 -28.91 -16.96 -1.86
CA ALA A 505 -29.16 -15.81 -2.73
C ALA A 505 -28.13 -14.69 -2.56
N ASP A 506 -27.53 -14.58 -1.37
CA ASP A 506 -26.56 -13.54 -1.04
C ASP A 506 -25.13 -13.90 -1.45
N VAL A 507 -24.85 -15.19 -1.71
CA VAL A 507 -23.54 -15.67 -2.20
C VAL A 507 -23.24 -15.04 -3.57
N LYS A 508 -22.07 -14.40 -3.71
CA LYS A 508 -21.64 -13.76 -4.97
C LYS A 508 -20.56 -14.52 -5.72
N PHE A 509 -19.75 -15.31 -5.01
CA PHE A 509 -18.71 -16.12 -5.62
C PHE A 509 -18.63 -17.48 -4.94
N MET A 510 -18.06 -18.46 -5.63
CA MET A 510 -17.74 -19.77 -5.09
C MET A 510 -16.34 -20.19 -5.53
N ASP A 511 -15.61 -20.85 -4.64
CA ASP A 511 -14.33 -21.47 -4.94
C ASP A 511 -14.40 -22.40 -6.18
N VAL A 512 -13.35 -22.44 -7.00
CA VAL A 512 -13.32 -23.28 -8.22
C VAL A 512 -13.03 -24.74 -7.88
N SER A 513 -12.11 -24.98 -6.95
CA SER A 513 -11.65 -26.32 -6.59
C SER A 513 -11.11 -26.35 -5.16
N PRO A 514 -11.27 -27.44 -4.40
CA PRO A 514 -10.59 -27.60 -3.11
C PRO A 514 -9.07 -27.47 -3.21
N ASN A 515 -8.47 -27.87 -4.34
CA ASN A 515 -7.02 -27.82 -4.58
C ASN A 515 -6.48 -26.39 -4.79
N GLN A 516 -7.36 -25.38 -4.88
CA GLN A 516 -6.94 -23.98 -4.98
C GLN A 516 -6.22 -23.48 -3.72
N LEU A 517 -6.48 -24.12 -2.58
CA LEU A 517 -5.92 -23.74 -1.29
C LEU A 517 -4.44 -24.05 -1.12
N VAL A 518 -3.97 -25.08 -1.84
CA VAL A 518 -2.66 -25.68 -1.63
C VAL A 518 -1.73 -25.39 -2.81
N SER A 519 -0.42 -25.53 -2.58
CA SER A 519 0.57 -25.47 -3.65
C SER A 519 0.65 -26.79 -4.41
N VAL A 520 1.43 -26.77 -5.48
CA VAL A 520 1.70 -27.95 -6.32
C VAL A 520 2.26 -29.12 -5.51
N SER A 521 3.17 -28.88 -4.55
CA SER A 521 3.75 -29.95 -3.73
C SER A 521 2.73 -30.54 -2.75
N ALA A 522 2.03 -29.70 -1.99
CA ALA A 522 1.00 -30.15 -1.06
C ALA A 522 -0.16 -30.86 -1.78
N SER A 523 -0.50 -30.45 -3.01
CA SER A 523 -1.53 -31.09 -3.82
C SER A 523 -1.21 -32.53 -4.25
N LEU A 524 0.06 -32.96 -4.17
CA LEU A 524 0.50 -34.32 -4.48
C LEU A 524 0.41 -35.28 -3.29
N ILE A 525 0.07 -34.79 -2.09
CA ILE A 525 -0.06 -35.61 -0.89
C ILE A 525 -1.48 -36.21 -0.89
N PRO A 526 -1.65 -37.54 -1.05
CA PRO A 526 -2.95 -38.17 -0.93
C PRO A 526 -3.42 -38.12 0.54
N PHE A 527 -4.73 -37.98 0.75
CA PHE A 527 -5.34 -37.93 2.09
C PHE A 527 -4.84 -36.78 2.98
N LEU A 528 -4.42 -35.66 2.37
CA LEU A 528 -3.93 -34.47 3.06
C LEU A 528 -4.89 -33.97 4.16
N GLU A 529 -6.19 -34.14 3.96
CA GLU A 529 -7.24 -33.79 4.92
C GLU A 529 -7.17 -34.57 6.25
N ASN A 530 -6.47 -35.70 6.29
CA ASN A 530 -6.28 -36.53 7.47
C ASN A 530 -4.94 -36.29 8.17
N ASP A 531 -4.05 -35.50 7.57
CA ASP A 531 -2.73 -35.20 8.09
C ASP A 531 -2.73 -33.89 8.91
N ASP A 532 -1.95 -33.86 9.99
CA ASP A 532 -1.66 -32.62 10.69
C ASP A 532 -0.86 -31.66 9.79
N ALA A 533 -1.15 -30.36 9.89
CA ALA A 533 -0.52 -29.34 9.05
C ALA A 533 1.02 -29.34 9.13
N ASN A 534 1.60 -29.62 10.30
CA ASN A 534 3.06 -29.67 10.43
C ASN A 534 3.65 -30.90 9.71
N ARG A 535 2.93 -32.02 9.69
CA ARG A 535 3.34 -33.23 8.97
C ARG A 535 3.19 -33.06 7.47
N ALA A 536 2.12 -32.41 7.02
CA ALA A 536 1.96 -32.01 5.64
C ALA A 536 3.10 -31.08 5.17
N LEU A 537 3.49 -30.12 6.02
CA LEU A 537 4.63 -29.23 5.75
C LEU A 537 5.93 -30.03 5.59
N MET A 538 6.23 -30.93 6.52
CA MET A 538 7.40 -31.82 6.43
C MET A 538 7.35 -32.67 5.16
N GLY A 539 6.19 -33.27 4.85
CA GLY A 539 5.98 -34.10 3.66
C GLY A 539 6.24 -33.35 2.36
N SER A 540 5.66 -32.15 2.22
CA SER A 540 5.88 -31.29 1.04
C SER A 540 7.35 -30.91 0.86
N ASN A 541 8.07 -30.65 1.96
CA ASN A 541 9.49 -30.35 1.96
C ASN A 541 10.34 -31.57 1.58
N MET A 542 10.02 -32.75 2.12
CA MET A 542 10.74 -34.00 1.85
C MET A 542 10.56 -34.46 0.40
N GLN A 543 9.37 -34.28 -0.20
CA GLN A 543 9.12 -34.62 -1.60
C GLN A 543 10.08 -33.91 -2.56
N ARG A 544 10.48 -32.66 -2.27
CA ARG A 544 11.44 -31.90 -3.10
C ARG A 544 12.87 -32.45 -3.01
N GLN A 545 13.18 -33.23 -1.99
CA GLN A 545 14.51 -33.81 -1.78
C GLN A 545 14.62 -35.24 -2.32
N ALA A 546 13.52 -35.84 -2.75
CA ALA A 546 13.51 -37.18 -3.31
C ALA A 546 14.37 -37.24 -4.59
N VAL A 547 15.28 -38.21 -4.65
CA VAL A 547 16.18 -38.39 -5.80
C VAL A 547 15.56 -39.41 -6.78
N PRO A 548 15.56 -39.14 -8.09
CA PRO A 548 15.09 -40.08 -9.09
C PRO A 548 15.85 -41.42 -9.01
N LEU A 549 15.11 -42.52 -8.95
CA LEU A 549 15.67 -43.86 -8.95
C LEU A 549 16.12 -44.26 -10.36
N ILE A 550 16.93 -45.33 -10.45
CA ILE A 550 17.27 -45.94 -11.73
C ILE A 550 15.99 -46.37 -12.44
N THR A 551 15.04 -47.00 -11.77
CA THR A 551 13.75 -47.37 -12.37
C THR A 551 12.66 -46.56 -11.69
N SER A 552 11.99 -45.70 -12.45
CA SER A 552 10.85 -44.92 -11.99
C SER A 552 9.59 -45.77 -12.00
N GLU A 553 8.88 -45.82 -10.89
CA GLU A 553 7.56 -46.44 -10.77
C GLU A 553 6.50 -45.37 -10.52
N ALA A 554 5.31 -45.56 -11.06
CA ALA A 554 4.19 -44.67 -10.80
C ALA A 554 3.66 -44.89 -9.37
N PRO A 555 3.25 -43.84 -8.65
CA PRO A 555 2.64 -44.00 -7.35
C PRO A 555 1.33 -44.80 -7.47
N LEU A 556 1.16 -45.83 -6.63
CA LEU A 556 -0.07 -46.64 -6.59
C LEU A 556 -1.28 -45.83 -6.09
N VAL A 557 -1.02 -44.86 -5.21
CA VAL A 557 -2.00 -43.92 -4.68
C VAL A 557 -1.53 -42.52 -5.03
N GLY A 558 -2.23 -41.87 -5.95
CA GLY A 558 -1.94 -40.52 -6.42
C GLY A 558 -3.14 -39.60 -6.31
N THR A 559 -2.96 -38.36 -6.77
CA THR A 559 -3.94 -37.26 -6.66
C THR A 559 -4.47 -36.80 -8.01
N GLY A 560 -3.80 -37.16 -9.10
CA GLY A 560 -4.06 -36.69 -10.46
C GLY A 560 -3.17 -35.52 -10.88
N MET A 561 -2.52 -34.84 -9.92
CA MET A 561 -1.60 -33.73 -10.18
C MET A 561 -0.25 -34.19 -10.77
N GLU A 562 0.09 -35.47 -10.64
CA GLU A 562 1.39 -36.04 -11.05
C GLU A 562 1.67 -35.81 -12.54
N SER A 563 0.65 -36.05 -13.38
CA SER A 563 0.74 -35.88 -14.83
C SER A 563 0.98 -34.42 -15.24
N ILE A 564 0.30 -33.49 -14.56
CA ILE A 564 0.41 -32.05 -14.79
C ILE A 564 1.81 -31.57 -14.41
N VAL A 565 2.31 -31.98 -13.24
CA VAL A 565 3.67 -31.61 -12.78
C VAL A 565 4.73 -32.18 -13.71
N ALA A 566 4.61 -33.43 -14.15
CA ALA A 566 5.55 -34.03 -15.08
C ALA A 566 5.61 -33.23 -16.40
N ARG A 567 4.45 -32.95 -16.99
CA ARG A 567 4.32 -32.20 -18.25
C ARG A 567 4.86 -30.77 -18.13
N ASP A 568 4.40 -30.04 -17.12
CA ASP A 568 4.65 -28.59 -17.00
C ASP A 568 6.03 -28.28 -16.41
N SER A 569 6.74 -29.27 -15.84
CA SER A 569 8.12 -29.11 -15.38
C SER A 569 9.10 -28.79 -16.52
N GLY A 570 8.78 -29.21 -17.75
CA GLY A 570 9.67 -29.13 -18.91
C GLY A 570 10.75 -30.22 -18.96
N VAL A 571 10.71 -31.18 -18.01
CA VAL A 571 11.63 -32.33 -17.99
C VAL A 571 11.21 -33.39 -19.01
N THR A 572 9.91 -33.55 -19.28
CA THR A 572 9.42 -34.48 -20.30
C THR A 572 9.42 -33.85 -21.68
N ILE A 573 9.79 -34.61 -22.70
CA ILE A 573 9.58 -34.21 -24.09
C ILE A 573 8.08 -34.37 -24.41
N VAL A 574 7.44 -33.27 -24.81
CA VAL A 574 6.02 -33.24 -25.20
C VAL A 574 5.94 -32.97 -26.70
N SER A 575 5.12 -33.73 -27.42
CA SER A 575 4.88 -33.50 -28.85
C SER A 575 4.10 -32.20 -29.04
N GLU A 576 4.51 -31.38 -30.01
CA GLU A 576 3.81 -30.13 -30.35
C GLU A 576 2.53 -30.40 -31.15
N TYR A 577 2.55 -31.49 -31.93
CA TYR A 577 1.48 -31.88 -32.84
C TYR A 577 1.11 -33.34 -32.61
N ASP A 578 -0.14 -33.66 -32.91
CA ASP A 578 -0.58 -35.04 -33.06
C ASP A 578 0.10 -35.64 -34.30
N GLY A 579 0.49 -36.90 -34.20
CA GLY A 579 1.30 -37.53 -35.22
C GLY A 579 1.55 -39.00 -34.96
N VAL A 580 2.11 -39.66 -35.98
CA VAL A 580 2.54 -41.05 -35.91
C VAL A 580 4.05 -41.10 -35.71
N ILE A 581 4.50 -41.89 -34.74
CA ILE A 581 5.92 -42.12 -34.49
C ILE A 581 6.50 -42.94 -35.65
N ASP A 582 7.50 -42.39 -36.34
CA ASP A 582 8.13 -43.02 -37.51
C ASP A 582 9.42 -43.75 -37.14
N ASP A 583 10.23 -43.18 -36.24
CA ASP A 583 11.49 -43.76 -35.75
C ASP A 583 11.67 -43.45 -34.25
N VAL A 584 12.11 -44.44 -33.48
CA VAL A 584 12.43 -44.28 -32.05
C VAL A 584 13.80 -44.87 -31.78
N ASP A 585 14.70 -44.01 -31.31
CA ASP A 585 15.99 -44.40 -30.77
C ASP A 585 16.14 -43.84 -29.35
N SER A 586 17.03 -44.44 -28.58
CA SER A 586 17.45 -43.99 -27.27
C SER A 586 17.85 -42.51 -27.20
N LYS A 587 18.30 -41.90 -28.31
CA LYS A 587 18.73 -40.50 -28.39
C LYS A 587 17.78 -39.58 -29.16
N ARG A 588 16.82 -40.11 -29.90
CA ARG A 588 15.93 -39.28 -30.73
C ARG A 588 14.59 -39.95 -30.96
N ILE A 589 13.54 -39.14 -31.09
CA ILE A 589 12.20 -39.57 -31.44
C ILE A 589 11.78 -38.78 -32.68
N VAL A 590 11.40 -39.47 -33.75
CA VAL A 590 10.95 -38.86 -35.01
C VAL A 590 9.44 -39.08 -35.13
N VAL A 591 8.71 -37.97 -35.18
CA VAL A 591 7.24 -37.95 -35.29
C VAL A 591 6.86 -37.37 -36.64
N ARG A 592 6.05 -38.12 -37.39
CA ARG A 592 5.40 -37.62 -38.61
C ARG A 592 4.08 -36.97 -38.18
N ASN A 593 3.99 -35.66 -38.33
CA ASN A 593 2.84 -34.90 -37.87
C ASN A 593 1.63 -35.16 -38.79
N GLU A 594 0.45 -35.29 -38.21
CA GLU A 594 -0.80 -35.38 -38.97
C GLU A 594 -1.25 -33.98 -39.42
N GLU A 595 -1.91 -33.90 -40.58
CA GLU A 595 -2.49 -32.64 -41.07
C GLU A 595 -3.61 -32.16 -40.14
N THR A 596 -3.28 -31.20 -39.27
CA THR A 596 -4.29 -30.41 -38.57
C THR A 596 -4.85 -29.35 -39.51
N LYS A 597 -6.15 -29.44 -39.79
CA LYS A 597 -6.86 -28.47 -40.64
C LYS A 597 -6.82 -27.08 -40.00
N GLY A 598 -6.02 -26.18 -40.56
CA GLY A 598 -6.25 -24.74 -40.46
C GLY A 598 -5.18 -23.90 -39.75
N GLU A 599 -3.90 -24.06 -40.10
CA GLU A 599 -2.91 -22.97 -40.22
C GLU A 599 -1.56 -23.56 -40.71
N ASN A 600 -0.77 -22.75 -41.43
CA ASN A 600 0.46 -23.10 -42.15
C ASN A 600 1.20 -24.38 -41.71
N PHE A 601 1.12 -25.43 -42.55
CA PHE A 601 1.81 -26.70 -42.35
C PHE A 601 3.33 -26.58 -42.62
N GLU A 602 4.08 -26.01 -41.67
CA GLU A 602 5.53 -25.77 -41.83
C GLU A 602 6.41 -26.99 -41.51
N LYS A 603 5.91 -27.99 -40.76
CA LYS A 603 6.70 -29.15 -40.35
C LYS A 603 5.95 -30.46 -40.55
N VAL A 604 6.27 -31.18 -41.63
CA VAL A 604 5.76 -32.55 -41.91
C VAL A 604 6.33 -33.58 -40.90
N VAL A 605 7.54 -33.33 -40.40
CA VAL A 605 8.24 -34.21 -39.45
C VAL A 605 8.84 -33.37 -38.32
N SER A 606 8.59 -33.79 -37.09
CA SER A 606 9.20 -33.26 -35.86
C SER A 606 10.25 -34.23 -35.34
N ILE A 607 11.46 -33.74 -35.07
CA ILE A 607 12.55 -34.53 -34.49
C ILE A 607 12.80 -34.00 -33.08
N TYR A 608 12.71 -34.89 -32.09
CA TYR A 608 12.95 -34.58 -30.68
C TYR A 608 14.22 -35.27 -30.20
N GLU A 609 15.19 -34.51 -29.68
CA GLU A 609 16.44 -35.05 -29.15
C GLU A 609 16.34 -35.37 -27.65
N CYS A 610 16.77 -36.57 -27.28
CA CYS A 610 16.78 -37.05 -25.91
C CYS A 610 18.12 -36.75 -25.23
N SER A 611 18.06 -36.03 -24.11
CA SER A 611 19.22 -35.82 -23.24
C SER A 611 19.55 -37.11 -22.47
N LYS A 612 20.81 -37.57 -22.54
CA LYS A 612 21.27 -38.82 -21.90
C LYS A 612 22.35 -38.55 -20.87
N PHE A 613 22.17 -39.10 -19.67
CA PHE A 613 23.16 -39.14 -18.58
C PHE A 613 23.88 -37.82 -18.30
N ILE A 614 23.12 -36.72 -18.18
CA ILE A 614 23.65 -35.39 -17.88
C ILE A 614 23.68 -35.20 -16.35
N ARG A 615 24.71 -34.52 -15.84
CA ARG A 615 24.83 -34.15 -14.43
C ARG A 615 23.93 -32.93 -14.13
N SER A 616 23.08 -33.04 -13.12
CA SER A 616 22.30 -31.91 -12.58
C SER A 616 23.12 -31.05 -11.60
N ASN A 617 22.56 -29.90 -11.21
CA ASN A 617 23.16 -29.02 -10.19
C ASN A 617 23.42 -29.71 -8.84
N GLN A 618 22.58 -30.69 -8.46
CA GLN A 618 22.70 -31.45 -7.21
C GLN A 618 23.41 -32.80 -7.41
N ASN A 619 24.16 -32.97 -8.49
CA ASN A 619 24.90 -34.18 -8.82
C ASN A 619 24.01 -35.43 -9.00
N THR A 620 22.75 -35.23 -9.37
CA THR A 620 21.85 -36.32 -9.78
C THR A 620 21.98 -36.57 -11.28
N CYS A 621 21.54 -37.76 -11.74
CA CYS A 621 21.54 -38.14 -13.14
C CYS A 621 20.24 -37.69 -13.82
N PHE A 622 20.36 -36.88 -14.87
CA PHE A 622 19.26 -36.53 -15.76
C PHE A 622 19.32 -37.36 -17.04
N ASN A 623 18.25 -38.09 -17.34
CA ASN A 623 18.21 -38.99 -18.49
C ASN A 623 16.78 -39.19 -19.01
N HIS A 624 16.54 -38.86 -20.28
CA HIS A 624 15.34 -39.24 -21.00
C HIS A 624 15.43 -40.72 -21.42
N ARG A 625 14.32 -41.44 -21.33
CA ARG A 625 14.27 -42.87 -21.66
C ARG A 625 13.63 -43.12 -22.99
#